data_AF-A0A843JWV3-F1
#
_entry.id   AF-A0A843JWV3-F1
#
_cell.length_a   1.000
_cell.length_b   1.000
_cell.length_c   1.000
_cell.angle_alpha   90.00
_cell.angle_beta   90.00
_cell.angle_gamma   90.00
#
_symmetry.space_group_name_H-M   'P 1'
#
loop_
_entity.id
_entity.type
_entity.pdbx_description
1 polymer ?
#
loop_
_entity_poly.entity_id
_entity_poly.type
_entity_poly.pdbx_seq_one_letter_code
_entity_poly.pdbx_strand_id
1 'polypeptide(L)' 'TPIRVSHRRADKIREKEVKNIEAKFIDSKTFEMIIKTEGGLYIKELISSDEGRSNPSVTEVLGTQAICAELDVIEVGIK' A
#
# COMPACT_ATOMS: atom_id res chain seq x y z
N THR A 1 -10.76 1.81 6.90
CA THR A 1 -9.71 2.77 7.35
C THR A 1 -8.61 1.99 8.03
N PRO A 2 -7.32 2.34 7.88
CA PRO A 2 -6.23 1.63 8.56
C PRO A 2 -6.37 1.58 10.08
N ILE A 3 -5.98 0.46 10.70
CA ILE A 3 -6.02 0.28 12.17
C ILE A 3 -5.24 1.39 12.87
N ARG A 4 -4.02 1.70 12.41
CA ARG A 4 -3.16 2.70 13.05
C ARG A 4 -3.72 4.13 13.07
N VAL A 5 -4.74 4.45 12.27
CA VAL A 5 -5.39 5.78 12.26
C VAL A 5 -6.86 5.74 12.67
N SER A 6 -7.40 4.56 13.04
CA SER A 6 -8.81 4.39 13.41
C SER A 6 -9.20 5.25 14.62
N HIS A 7 -8.30 5.44 15.58
CA HIS A 7 -8.51 6.31 16.74
C HIS A 7 -8.66 7.81 16.38
N ARG A 8 -8.22 8.23 15.18
CA ARG A 8 -8.28 9.63 14.71
C ARG A 8 -9.25 9.84 13.54
N ARG A 9 -9.70 8.78 12.89
CA ARG A 9 -10.49 8.85 11.67
C ARG A 9 -11.66 7.88 11.75
N ALA A 10 -12.83 8.33 11.31
CA ALA A 10 -13.98 7.45 11.15
C ALA A 10 -13.60 6.19 10.35
N ASP A 11 -14.01 5.04 10.86
CA ASP A 11 -13.82 3.79 10.14
C ASP A 11 -14.78 3.73 8.95
N LYS A 12 -14.21 3.68 7.74
CA LYS A 12 -14.95 3.68 6.49
C LYS A 12 -14.20 2.82 5.48
N ILE A 13 -14.96 2.06 4.70
CA ILE A 13 -14.49 1.43 3.47
C ILE A 13 -14.37 2.54 2.42
N ARG A 14 -13.26 2.56 1.67
CA ARG A 14 -13.02 3.50 0.59
C ARG A 14 -12.39 2.74 -0.56
N GLU A 15 -12.96 2.89 -1.74
CA GLU A 15 -12.32 2.46 -2.97
C GLU A 15 -11.28 3.52 -3.36
N LYS A 16 -10.09 3.03 -3.69
CA LYS A 16 -8.96 3.84 -4.15
C LYS A 16 -8.23 3.07 -5.23
N GLU A 17 -7.80 3.78 -6.26
CA GLU A 17 -7.16 3.17 -7.41
C GLU A 17 -5.62 3.23 -7.31
N VAL A 18 -4.98 2.11 -7.64
CA VAL A 18 -3.56 2.07 -8.02
C VAL A 18 -3.50 2.19 -9.54
N LYS A 19 -2.90 3.26 -10.02
CA LYS A 19 -2.89 3.64 -11.44
C LYS A 19 -1.76 3.00 -12.22
N ASN A 20 -0.62 2.80 -11.57
CA ASN A 20 0.53 2.11 -12.16
C ASN A 20 1.39 1.49 -11.05
N ILE A 21 2.03 0.37 -11.37
CA ILE A 21 3.00 -0.34 -10.53
C ILE A 21 4.17 -0.77 -11.41
N GLU A 22 5.37 -0.43 -10.98
CA GLU A 22 6.61 -1.05 -11.44
C GLU A 22 7.28 -1.73 -10.25
N ALA A 23 7.87 -2.90 -10.45
CA ALA A 23 8.52 -3.65 -9.38
C ALA A 23 9.84 -4.27 -9.85
N LYS A 24 10.84 -4.26 -8.97
CA LYS A 24 12.15 -4.84 -9.22
C LYS A 24 12.61 -5.64 -8.00
N PHE A 25 12.91 -6.93 -8.21
CA PHE A 25 13.54 -7.75 -7.18
C PHE A 25 14.95 -7.26 -6.88
N ILE A 26 15.26 -7.14 -5.60
CA ILE A 26 16.61 -6.82 -5.12
C ILE A 26 17.31 -8.10 -4.68
N ASP A 27 16.61 -8.95 -3.92
CA ASP A 27 17.05 -10.28 -3.53
C ASP A 27 15.86 -11.25 -3.35
N SER A 28 16.08 -12.38 -2.68
CA SER A 28 15.06 -13.42 -2.47
C SER A 28 13.93 -13.04 -1.50
N LYS A 29 14.09 -11.95 -0.75
CA LYS A 29 13.15 -11.48 0.28
C LYS A 29 12.79 -10.01 0.15
N THR A 30 13.48 -9.25 -0.70
CA THR A 30 13.27 -7.82 -0.88
C THR A 30 13.07 -7.45 -2.34
N PHE A 31 12.18 -6.49 -2.56
CA PHE A 31 11.90 -5.90 -3.85
C PHE A 31 11.51 -4.44 -3.64
N GLU A 32 11.77 -3.64 -4.66
CA GLU A 32 11.39 -2.23 -4.71
C GLU A 32 10.15 -2.08 -5.60
N MET A 33 9.26 -1.17 -5.24
CA MET A 33 8.08 -0.82 -6.03
C MET A 33 7.99 0.68 -6.24
N ILE A 34 7.70 1.09 -7.47
CA ILE A 34 7.25 2.44 -7.79
C ILE A 34 5.75 2.37 -8.06
N ILE A 35 4.96 3.08 -7.24
CA ILE A 35 3.51 2.99 -7.25
C ILE A 35 2.91 4.38 -7.50
N LYS A 36 2.14 4.51 -8.57
CA LYS A 36 1.30 5.69 -8.82
C LYS A 36 -0.12 5.40 -8.35
N THR A 37 -0.69 6.26 -7.52
CA THR A 37 -2.00 6.00 -6.87
C THR A 37 -2.90 7.22 -6.89
N GLU A 38 -4.17 7.01 -6.57
CA GLU A 38 -5.06 8.08 -6.15
C GLU A 38 -4.70 8.67 -4.78
N GLY A 39 -5.01 9.95 -4.62
CA GLY A 39 -4.85 10.66 -3.35
C GLY A 39 -5.58 9.97 -2.20
N GLY A 40 -4.86 9.78 -1.09
CA GLY A 40 -5.39 9.19 0.14
C GLY A 40 -5.37 7.66 0.17
N LEU A 41 -4.75 6.99 -0.80
CA LEU A 41 -4.44 5.57 -0.70
C LEU A 41 -3.33 5.36 0.35
N TYR A 42 -3.51 4.36 1.21
CA TYR A 42 -2.59 4.06 2.29
C TYR A 42 -1.58 2.98 1.88
N ILE A 43 -0.37 3.40 1.47
CA ILE A 43 0.62 2.50 0.86
C ILE A 43 1.07 1.37 1.78
N LYS A 44 1.31 1.66 3.07
CA LYS A 44 1.70 0.62 4.05
C LYS A 44 0.66 -0.50 4.15
N GLU A 45 -0.61 -0.11 4.09
CA GLU A 45 -1.74 -1.02 4.23
C GLU A 45 -2.08 -1.74 2.92
N LEU A 46 -1.85 -1.12 1.76
CA LEU A 46 -1.83 -1.80 0.45
C LEU A 46 -0.78 -2.93 0.44
N ILE A 47 0.40 -2.70 1.06
CA ILE A 47 1.45 -3.71 1.14
C ILE A 47 1.09 -4.80 2.14
N SER A 48 0.80 -4.44 3.39
CA SER A 48 0.66 -5.40 4.49
C SER A 48 -0.68 -6.12 4.56
N SER A 49 -1.69 -5.66 3.81
CA SER A 49 -3.13 -5.97 3.92
C SER A 49 -3.86 -5.33 5.12
N ASP A 50 -3.13 -4.80 6.11
CA ASP A 50 -3.70 -4.32 7.38
C ASP A 50 -4.65 -5.37 8.02
N GLU A 51 -4.19 -6.61 8.13
CA GLU A 51 -4.99 -7.75 8.62
C GLU A 51 -6.26 -7.99 7.79
N GLY A 52 -6.12 -7.91 6.45
CA GLY A 52 -7.23 -8.12 5.52
C GLY A 52 -8.19 -6.93 5.36
N ARG A 53 -7.87 -5.76 5.92
CA ARG A 53 -8.69 -4.53 5.79
C ARG A 53 -8.43 -3.76 4.49
N SER A 54 -7.36 -4.09 3.77
CA SER A 54 -7.07 -3.61 2.41
C SER A 54 -7.03 -4.78 1.45
N ASN A 55 -7.85 -4.72 0.40
CA ASN A 55 -8.00 -5.78 -0.61
C ASN A 55 -8.26 -5.11 -1.99
N PRO A 56 -7.54 -5.49 -3.06
CA PRO A 56 -6.38 -6.41 -3.07
C PRO A 56 -5.16 -5.82 -2.33
N SER A 57 -4.23 -6.68 -1.93
CA SER A 57 -2.98 -6.29 -1.26
C SER A 57 -1.76 -7.05 -1.78
N VAL A 58 -0.56 -6.51 -1.54
CA VAL A 58 0.70 -7.17 -1.96
C VAL A 58 0.91 -8.49 -1.21
N THR A 59 0.64 -8.52 0.10
CA THR A 59 0.64 -9.76 0.89
C THR A 59 -0.24 -10.85 0.26
N GLU A 60 -1.45 -10.49 -0.15
CA GLU A 60 -2.38 -11.43 -0.77
C GLU A 60 -1.89 -11.93 -2.12
N VAL A 61 -1.39 -11.03 -2.98
CA VAL A 61 -0.84 -11.39 -4.31
C VAL A 61 0.38 -12.31 -4.19
N LEU A 62 1.25 -12.07 -3.21
CA LEU A 62 2.44 -12.90 -2.99
C LEU A 62 2.13 -14.22 -2.25
N GLY A 63 0.95 -14.35 -1.64
CA GLY A 63 0.62 -15.50 -0.78
C GLY A 63 1.47 -15.60 0.48
N THR A 64 2.17 -14.52 0.85
CA THR A 64 3.05 -14.45 2.04
C THR A 64 3.06 -13.03 2.58
N GLN A 65 3.30 -12.88 3.89
CA GLN A 65 3.27 -11.57 4.54
C GLN A 65 4.38 -10.66 3.99
N ALA A 66 3.96 -9.55 3.40
CA ALA A 66 4.83 -8.44 3.05
C ALA A 66 4.73 -7.31 4.09
N ILE A 67 5.82 -6.57 4.27
CA ILE A 67 5.85 -5.36 5.09
C ILE A 67 6.53 -4.24 4.31
N CYS A 68 6.08 -3.01 4.53
CA CYS A 68 6.71 -1.83 3.97
C CYS A 68 7.92 -1.47 4.83
N ALA A 69 9.11 -1.88 4.40
CA ALA A 69 10.37 -1.59 5.09
C ALA A 69 10.73 -0.10 5.01
N GLU A 70 10.65 0.47 3.81
CA GLU A 70 10.93 1.87 3.51
C GLU A 70 9.83 2.44 2.61
N LEU A 71 9.59 3.75 2.70
CA LEU A 71 8.58 4.45 1.90
C LEU A 71 8.95 5.91 1.72
N ASP A 72 9.18 6.28 0.47
CA ASP A 72 9.40 7.66 0.04
C ASP A 72 8.32 8.14 -0.92
N VAL A 73 8.07 9.45 -0.89
CA VAL A 73 7.18 10.10 -1.86
C VAL A 73 8.04 10.72 -2.94
N ILE A 74 8.04 10.12 -4.13
CA ILE A 74 8.85 10.57 -5.27
C ILE A 74 8.21 11.75 -6.04
N GLU A 75 6.88 11.83 -6.03
CA GLU A 75 6.12 12.86 -6.73
C GLU A 75 4.78 13.11 -6.01
N VAL A 76 4.36 14.38 -5.95
CA VAL A 76 3.00 14.76 -5.54
C VAL A 76 2.34 15.46 -6.72
N GLY A 77 1.43 14.77 -7.38
CA GLY A 77 0.66 15.36 -8.47
C GLY A 77 -0.19 16.52 -7.97
N ILE A 78 -0.06 17.67 -8.64
CA ILE A 78 -0.97 18.80 -8.47
C ILE A 78 -2.11 18.60 -9.48
N LYS A 79 -3.35 18.80 -9.02
CA LYS A 79 -4.53 18.78 -9.91
C LYS A 79 -4.41 19.79 -11.04
#